data_AF-A0A1V5X7G0-F1
#
_entry.id   AF-A0A1V5X7G0-F1
#
_cell.length_a   1.000
_cell.length_b   1.000
_cell.length_c   1.000
_cell.angle_alpha   90.00
_cell.angle_beta   90.00
_cell.angle_gamma   90.00
#
_symmetry.space_group_name_H-M   'P 1'
#
loop_
_entity.id
_entity.type
_entity.pdbx_description
1 polymer ?
#
loop_
_entity_poly.entity_id
_entity_poly.type
_entity_poly.pdbx_seq_one_letter_code
_entity_poly.pdbx_strand_id
1 'polypeptide(L)'
;MIKCKLIKDTAVISVNPAFYPIDAIYGASYVFIDRAYIFLDGDEKKAINIYIKSKKKSSLGALKSLVGEFQNELLNYSFRDKINKSTRKVREGIIERALAVFGPQEAFNEQDPGDYLKDPLGIAIPWEEKHAKSKTK
;
A
#
# COMPACT_ATOMS: atom_id res chain seq x y z
N MET A 1 7.51 -27.19 -0.68
CA MET A 1 8.64 -26.24 -0.81
C MET A 1 8.70 -25.74 -2.24
N ILE A 2 8.74 -24.42 -2.45
CA ILE A 2 9.02 -23.83 -3.77
C ILE A 2 10.44 -24.25 -4.16
N LYS A 3 10.62 -24.77 -5.38
CA LYS A 3 11.93 -25.20 -5.85
C LYS A 3 12.85 -23.99 -5.99
N CYS A 4 14.00 -24.02 -5.30
CA CYS A 4 15.05 -23.02 -5.38
C CYS A 4 16.24 -23.58 -6.18
N LYS A 5 16.68 -22.83 -7.18
CA LYS A 5 17.91 -23.11 -7.95
C LYS A 5 18.95 -22.07 -7.59
N LEU A 6 20.19 -22.49 -7.36
CA LEU A 6 21.31 -21.59 -7.08
C LEU A 6 22.19 -21.47 -8.32
N ILE A 7 22.48 -20.22 -8.72
CA ILE A 7 23.32 -19.87 -9.86
C ILE A 7 24.39 -18.89 -9.35
N LYS A 8 25.59 -19.40 -9.06
CA LYS A 8 26.70 -18.62 -8.45
C LYS A 8 26.28 -17.92 -7.16
N ASP A 9 26.03 -16.61 -7.21
CA ASP A 9 25.67 -15.71 -6.10
C ASP A 9 24.19 -15.32 -6.11
N THR A 10 23.40 -15.91 -7.00
CA THR A 10 21.99 -15.60 -7.21
C THR A 10 21.15 -16.85 -6.99
N ALA A 11 20.07 -16.71 -6.23
CA ALA A 11 19.06 -17.75 -6.08
C ALA A 11 17.87 -17.43 -6.98
N VAL A 12 17.27 -18.47 -7.56
CA VAL A 12 16.09 -18.35 -8.43
C VAL A 12 15.00 -19.25 -7.88
N ILE A 13 13.84 -18.67 -7.62
CA ILE A 13 12.62 -19.40 -7.28
C ILE A 13 11.57 -19.13 -8.34
N SER A 14 10.75 -20.14 -8.65
CA SER A 14 9.66 -20.02 -9.62
C SER A 14 8.34 -20.27 -8.91
N VAL A 15 7.40 -19.34 -9.05
CA VAL A 15 6.11 -19.36 -8.35
C VAL A 15 4.95 -19.27 -9.34
N ASN A 16 3.85 -19.94 -8.99
CA ASN A 16 2.61 -19.87 -9.75
C ASN A 16 1.75 -18.71 -9.20
N PRO A 17 1.40 -17.71 -10.05
CA PRO A 17 0.60 -16.55 -9.64
C PRO A 17 -0.78 -16.86 -9.06
N ALA A 18 -1.34 -18.06 -9.35
CA ALA A 18 -2.59 -18.51 -8.76
C ALA A 18 -2.52 -18.71 -7.23
N PHE A 19 -1.33 -19.05 -6.70
CA PHE A 19 -1.10 -19.19 -5.26
C PHE A 19 -0.41 -17.97 -4.66
N TYR A 20 0.42 -17.30 -5.45
CA TYR A 20 1.25 -16.18 -5.04
C TYR A 20 0.94 -14.98 -5.96
N PRO A 21 -0.11 -14.20 -5.68
CA PRO A 21 -0.52 -13.09 -6.54
C PRO A 21 0.60 -12.06 -6.66
N ILE A 22 0.62 -11.31 -7.77
CA ILE A 22 1.69 -10.35 -8.07
C ILE A 22 1.89 -9.32 -6.94
N ASP A 23 0.81 -8.86 -6.31
CA ASP A 23 0.87 -7.93 -5.18
C ASP A 23 1.61 -8.53 -3.97
N ALA A 24 1.44 -9.83 -3.73
CA ALA A 24 2.15 -10.52 -2.66
C ALA A 24 3.64 -10.68 -2.98
N ILE A 25 3.98 -10.91 -4.25
CA ILE A 25 5.36 -10.96 -4.73
C ILE A 25 6.02 -9.59 -4.57
N TYR A 26 5.34 -8.50 -4.95
CA TYR A 26 5.85 -7.15 -4.75
C TYR A 26 6.02 -6.81 -3.26
N GLY A 27 5.03 -7.12 -2.43
CA GLY A 27 5.10 -6.89 -0.99
C GLY A 27 6.29 -7.61 -0.34
N ALA A 28 6.48 -8.89 -0.65
CA ALA A 28 7.63 -9.65 -0.17
C ALA A 28 8.95 -9.11 -0.72
N SER A 29 9.00 -8.72 -1.99
CA SER A 29 10.19 -8.11 -2.61
C SER A 29 10.60 -6.82 -1.93
N TYR A 30 9.63 -5.95 -1.63
CA TYR A 30 9.85 -4.66 -0.98
C TYR A 30 10.55 -4.80 0.38
N VAL A 31 10.22 -5.83 1.17
CA VAL A 31 10.84 -6.09 2.48
C VAL A 31 12.34 -6.40 2.40
N PHE A 32 12.84 -6.80 1.22
CA PHE A 32 14.23 -7.25 1.05
C PHE A 32 15.08 -6.31 0.20
N ILE A 33 14.53 -5.20 -0.33
CA ILE A 33 15.26 -4.29 -1.22
C ILE A 33 16.45 -3.60 -0.57
N ASP A 34 16.50 -3.52 0.76
CA ASP A 34 17.62 -2.95 1.52
C ASP A 34 18.85 -3.88 1.48
N ARG A 35 18.64 -5.20 1.56
CA ARG A 35 19.69 -6.23 1.71
C ARG A 35 19.90 -7.12 0.48
N ALA A 36 18.95 -7.16 -0.45
CA ALA A 36 19.01 -7.96 -1.67
C ALA A 36 18.64 -7.14 -2.91
N TYR A 37 19.21 -7.51 -4.05
CA TYR A 37 18.67 -7.18 -5.36
C TYR A 37 17.63 -8.24 -5.73
N ILE A 38 16.43 -7.80 -6.08
CA ILE A 38 15.32 -8.65 -6.50
C ILE A 38 15.01 -8.32 -7.96
N PHE A 39 15.02 -9.32 -8.82
CA PHE A 39 14.53 -9.20 -10.21
C PHE A 39 13.38 -10.16 -10.42
N LEU A 40 12.35 -9.70 -11.12
CA LEU A 40 11.16 -10.47 -11.47
C LEU A 40 11.12 -10.62 -12.98
N ASP A 41 10.84 -11.83 -13.45
CA ASP A 41 10.70 -12.15 -14.87
C ASP A 41 9.62 -13.22 -15.05
N GLY A 42 9.09 -13.36 -16.27
CA GLY A 42 8.10 -14.38 -16.61
C GLY A 42 6.71 -13.82 -16.92
N ASP A 43 5.72 -14.70 -16.86
CA ASP A 43 4.33 -14.43 -17.24
C ASP A 43 3.46 -14.39 -15.98
N GLU A 44 2.84 -13.24 -15.74
CA GLU A 44 1.97 -12.97 -14.59
C GLU A 44 0.78 -13.92 -14.45
N LYS A 45 0.45 -14.71 -15.48
CA LYS A 45 -0.63 -15.70 -15.46
C LYS A 45 -0.14 -17.13 -15.33
N LYS A 46 1.13 -17.42 -15.63
CA LYS A 46 1.65 -18.80 -15.67
C LYS A 46 2.69 -19.06 -14.59
N ALA A 47 3.77 -18.29 -14.62
CA ALA A 47 4.91 -18.50 -13.75
C ALA A 47 5.75 -17.23 -13.69
N ILE A 48 6.07 -16.81 -12.48
CA ILE A 48 6.99 -15.71 -12.21
C ILE A 48 8.27 -16.29 -11.61
N ASN A 49 9.39 -15.94 -12.21
CA ASN A 49 10.72 -16.24 -11.72
C ASN A 49 11.23 -15.05 -10.90
N ILE A 50 11.70 -15.34 -9.69
CA ILE A 50 12.20 -14.35 -8.75
C ILE A 50 13.69 -14.65 -8.54
N TYR A 51 14.52 -13.69 -8.92
CA TYR A 51 15.97 -13.74 -8.78
C TYR A 51 16.37 -12.93 -7.55
N ILE A 52 17.05 -13.57 -6.61
CA ILE A 52 17.44 -12.99 -5.33
C ILE A 52 18.95 -13.03 -5.24
N LYS A 53 19.57 -11.85 -5.17
CA LYS A 53 21.02 -11.70 -5.02
C LYS A 53 21.33 -10.84 -3.80
N SER A 54 22.11 -11.35 -2.87
CA SER A 54 22.56 -10.55 -1.71
C SER A 54 23.40 -9.35 -2.17
N LYS A 55 23.16 -8.17 -1.60
CA LYS A 55 23.97 -6.98 -1.90
C LYS A 55 25.37 -7.06 -1.31
N LYS A 56 25.52 -7.79 -0.20
CA LYS A 56 26.82 -8.05 0.44
C LYS A 56 27.32 -9.42 0.01
N LYS A 57 28.65 -9.59 -0.07
CA LYS A 57 29.25 -10.92 -0.23
C LYS A 57 28.72 -11.84 0.87
N SER A 58 28.04 -12.90 0.48
CA SER A 58 27.40 -13.86 1.37
C SER A 58 27.82 -15.27 1.01
N SER A 59 27.96 -16.14 2.01
CA SER A 59 28.16 -17.57 1.77
C SER A 59 26.90 -18.17 1.14
N LEU A 60 27.04 -19.35 0.53
CA LEU A 60 25.93 -20.09 -0.06
C LEU A 60 24.87 -20.47 1.00
N GLY A 61 25.30 -20.74 2.24
CA GLY A 61 24.40 -20.97 3.37
C GLY A 61 23.59 -19.72 3.74
N ALA A 62 24.24 -18.55 3.81
CA ALA A 62 23.56 -17.29 4.08
C ALA A 62 22.55 -16.93 2.98
N LEU A 63 22.88 -17.17 1.71
CA LEU A 63 21.95 -16.97 0.60
C LEU A 63 20.74 -17.91 0.70
N LYS A 64 20.93 -19.18 1.07
CA LYS A 64 19.81 -20.11 1.31
C LYS A 64 18.90 -19.64 2.45
N SER A 65 19.47 -19.16 3.56
CA SER A 65 18.69 -18.61 4.66
C SER A 65 17.89 -17.38 4.22
N LEU A 66 18.50 -16.47 3.48
CA LEU A 66 17.84 -15.29 2.93
C LEU A 66 16.65 -15.66 2.02
N VAL A 67 16.81 -16.69 1.18
CA VAL A 67 15.73 -17.20 0.33
C VAL A 67 14.62 -17.84 1.18
N GLY A 68 14.97 -18.55 2.26
CA GLY A 68 14.00 -19.11 3.19
C GLY A 68 13.17 -18.02 3.88
N GLU A 69 13.82 -16.96 4.35
CA GLU A 69 13.14 -15.76 4.89
C GLU A 69 12.20 -15.15 3.85
N PHE A 70 12.68 -14.99 2.61
CA PHE A 70 11.87 -14.46 1.51
C PHE A 70 10.64 -15.33 1.25
N GLN A 71 10.78 -16.65 1.23
CA GLN A 71 9.68 -17.58 1.02
C GLN A 71 8.61 -17.49 2.12
N ASN A 72 9.03 -17.29 3.38
CA ASN A 72 8.10 -17.08 4.49
C ASN A 72 7.34 -15.75 4.35
N GLU A 73 8.03 -14.67 3.98
CA GLU A 73 7.35 -13.39 3.74
C GLU A 73 6.41 -13.45 2.54
N LEU A 74 6.80 -14.14 1.47
CA LEU A 74 5.92 -14.35 0.33
C LEU A 74 4.63 -15.09 0.72
N LEU A 75 4.73 -16.10 1.60
CA LEU A 75 3.57 -16.79 2.13
C LEU A 75 2.70 -15.88 3.01
N ASN A 76 3.33 -15.08 3.88
CA ASN A 76 2.66 -14.11 4.75
C ASN A 76 1.84 -13.10 3.93
N TYR A 77 2.44 -12.47 2.91
CA TYR A 77 1.74 -11.55 2.02
C TYR A 77 0.61 -12.22 1.23
N SER A 78 0.82 -13.44 0.74
CA SER A 78 -0.22 -14.18 0.01
C SER A 78 -1.41 -14.54 0.89
N PHE A 79 -1.14 -14.90 2.14
CA PHE A 79 -2.20 -15.17 3.12
C PHE A 79 -2.95 -13.90 3.51
N ARG A 80 -2.25 -12.78 3.71
CA ARG A 80 -2.86 -11.47 3.99
C ARG A 80 -3.76 -11.02 2.84
N ASP A 81 -3.34 -11.17 1.60
CA ASP A 81 -4.17 -10.89 0.43
C ASP A 81 -5.46 -11.72 0.45
N LYS A 82 -5.35 -13.02 0.73
CA LYS A 82 -6.51 -13.91 0.84
C LYS A 82 -7.47 -13.48 1.95
N ILE A 83 -6.97 -13.14 3.14
CA ILE A 83 -7.78 -12.62 4.25
C ILE A 83 -8.44 -11.29 3.87
N ASN A 84 -7.70 -10.39 3.23
CA ASN A 84 -8.23 -9.09 2.82
C ASN A 84 -9.40 -9.26 1.84
N LYS A 85 -9.26 -10.18 0.88
CA LYS A 85 -10.33 -10.52 -0.06
C LYS A 85 -11.52 -11.18 0.63
N SER A 86 -11.29 -12.13 1.55
CA SER A 86 -12.39 -12.85 2.22
C SER A 86 -13.15 -12.00 3.24
N THR A 87 -12.48 -11.05 3.88
CA THR A 87 -13.07 -10.17 4.92
C THR A 87 -13.59 -8.85 4.37
N ARG A 88 -13.48 -8.61 3.06
CA ARG A 88 -13.85 -7.35 2.40
C ARG A 88 -15.27 -6.90 2.75
N LYS A 89 -16.27 -7.77 2.52
CA LYS A 89 -17.69 -7.45 2.77
C LYS A 89 -17.98 -7.13 4.24
N VAL A 90 -17.32 -7.84 5.17
CA VAL A 90 -17.48 -7.60 6.62
C VAL A 90 -16.91 -6.22 6.97
N ARG A 91 -15.75 -5.87 6.43
CA ARG A 91 -15.12 -4.55 6.64
C ARG A 91 -15.96 -3.42 6.05
N GLU A 92 -16.47 -3.61 4.84
CA GLU A 92 -17.39 -2.66 4.19
C GLU A 92 -18.65 -2.45 5.06
N GLY A 93 -19.30 -3.53 5.51
CA GLY A 93 -20.48 -3.42 6.38
C GLY A 93 -20.20 -2.79 7.76
N ILE A 94 -19.00 -2.98 8.33
CA ILE A 94 -18.59 -2.29 9.56
C ILE A 94 -18.47 -0.78 9.31
N ILE A 95 -17.85 -0.38 8.19
CA ILE A 95 -17.68 1.03 7.83
C ILE A 95 -19.05 1.67 7.53
N GLU A 96 -19.90 0.99 6.77
CA GLU A 96 -21.26 1.45 6.46
C GLU A 96 -22.07 1.70 7.73
N ARG A 97 -22.05 0.76 8.69
CA ARG A 97 -22.74 0.93 9.98
C ARG A 97 -22.13 2.06 10.81
N ALA A 98 -20.80 2.17 10.85
CA ALA A 98 -20.12 3.24 11.57
C ALA A 98 -20.48 4.62 10.98
N LEU A 99 -20.49 4.75 9.65
CA LEU A 99 -20.93 5.97 8.97
C LEU A 99 -22.43 6.24 9.16
N ALA A 100 -23.27 5.22 9.26
CA ALA A 100 -24.70 5.43 9.53
C ALA A 100 -24.97 5.94 10.97
N VAL A 101 -24.14 5.53 11.94
CA VAL A 101 -24.30 5.90 13.37
C VAL A 101 -23.56 7.19 13.72
N PHE A 102 -22.37 7.40 13.14
CA PHE A 102 -21.46 8.52 13.49
C PHE A 102 -21.19 9.47 12.31
N GLY A 103 -21.71 9.17 11.13
CA GLY A 103 -21.65 10.11 10.01
C GLY A 103 -22.48 11.35 10.32
N PRO A 104 -22.25 12.47 9.61
CA PRO A 104 -22.97 13.71 9.86
C PRO A 104 -24.47 13.47 9.72
N GLN A 105 -25.20 13.44 10.84
CA GLN A 105 -26.67 13.42 10.83
C GLN A 105 -27.25 14.79 10.50
N GLU A 106 -26.41 15.84 10.44
CA GLU A 106 -26.82 17.22 10.18
C GLU A 106 -25.86 17.90 9.20
N ALA A 107 -26.12 17.75 7.91
CA ALA A 107 -25.59 18.66 6.88
C ALA A 107 -26.56 18.89 5.72
N PHE A 108 -27.83 18.50 5.87
CA PHE A 108 -28.90 18.75 4.89
C PHE A 108 -30.22 19.17 5.55
N ASN A 109 -30.18 19.74 6.75
CA ASN A 109 -31.23 20.68 7.08
C ASN A 109 -30.92 21.92 6.24
N GLU A 110 -31.81 22.27 5.30
CA GLU A 110 -31.89 23.62 4.77
C GLU A 110 -32.00 24.56 5.98
N GLN A 111 -30.85 25.04 6.46
CA GLN A 111 -30.83 26.15 7.38
C GLN A 111 -31.40 27.32 6.60
N ASP A 112 -32.60 27.75 7.00
CA ASP A 112 -33.11 29.10 6.77
C ASP A 112 -31.92 30.07 6.81
N PRO A 113 -31.62 30.86 5.75
CA PRO A 113 -30.40 31.64 5.66
C PRO A 113 -30.26 32.56 6.87
N GLY A 114 -29.60 32.04 7.91
CA GLY A 114 -29.43 32.70 9.18
C GLY A 114 -28.53 33.91 9.01
N ASP A 115 -28.50 34.71 10.07
CA ASP A 115 -27.81 36.00 10.17
C ASP A 115 -26.30 35.99 9.81
N TYR A 116 -25.71 34.85 9.47
CA TYR A 116 -24.33 34.70 8.98
C TYR A 116 -24.04 35.43 7.65
N LEU A 117 -25.08 35.78 6.87
CA LEU A 117 -24.93 36.67 5.72
C LEU A 117 -24.70 38.14 6.14
N LYS A 118 -25.17 38.55 7.31
CA LYS A 118 -24.99 39.91 7.80
C LYS A 118 -23.69 39.98 8.60
N ASP A 119 -22.52 39.91 7.95
CA ASP A 119 -21.18 39.96 8.57
C ASP A 119 -21.07 41.03 9.68
N PRO A 120 -21.42 40.71 10.95
CA PRO A 120 -21.60 41.73 11.98
C PRO A 120 -20.26 42.14 12.58
N LEU A 121 -19.25 41.30 12.36
CA LEU A 121 -17.90 41.43 12.87
C LEU A 121 -16.93 41.96 11.80
N GLY A 122 -17.37 42.12 10.55
CA GLY A 122 -16.56 42.65 9.45
C GLY A 122 -15.38 41.74 9.07
N ILE A 123 -15.52 40.43 9.28
CA ILE A 123 -14.43 39.45 9.07
C ILE A 123 -14.54 38.72 7.73
N ALA A 124 -15.65 38.87 7.00
CA ALA A 124 -15.85 38.28 5.68
C ALA A 124 -15.15 39.05 4.55
N ILE A 125 -14.11 39.82 4.89
CA ILE A 125 -13.32 40.58 3.91
C ILE A 125 -12.22 39.65 3.37
N PRO A 126 -12.13 39.48 2.04
CA PRO A 126 -11.05 38.72 1.41
C PRO A 126 -9.66 39.20 1.86
N TRP A 127 -8.75 38.25 2.08
CA TRP A 127 -7.38 38.52 2.55
C TRP A 127 -6.65 39.56 1.70
N GLU A 128 -6.89 39.52 0.40
CA GLU A 128 -6.31 40.42 -0.60
C GLU A 128 -6.73 41.87 -0.39
N GLU A 129 -8.00 42.11 -0.04
CA GLU A 129 -8.54 43.44 0.27
C GLU A 129 -8.02 43.95 1.62
N LYS A 130 -7.96 43.07 2.63
CA LYS A 130 -7.44 43.41 3.97
C LYS A 130 -5.97 43.84 3.96
N HIS A 131 -5.18 43.33 3.02
CA HIS A 131 -3.74 43.54 2.96
C HIS A 131 -3.23 44.17 1.66
N ALA A 132 -4.13 44.74 0.83
CA ALA A 132 -3.75 45.53 -0.33
C ALA A 132 -3.00 46.79 0.11
N LYS A 133 -1.66 46.72 0.16
CA LYS A 133 -0.79 47.89 0.33
C LYS A 133 -1.07 48.87 -0.82
N SER A 134 -1.39 50.13 -0.51
CA SER A 134 -1.62 51.14 -1.53
C SER A 134 -0.37 51.26 -2.41
N LYS A 135 -0.44 50.79 -3.65
CA LYS A 135 0.53 51.14 -4.67
C LYS A 135 0.25 52.58 -5.11
N THR A 136 0.75 53.55 -4.35
CA THR A 136 0.86 54.92 -4.82
C THR A 136 2.24 55.08 -5.44
N LYS A 137 2.24 55.32 -6.76
CA LYS A 137 3.37 55.82 -7.55
C LYS A 137 3.74 57.23 -7.10
#